data_AF-A0A7C7RDI0-F1
#
_entry.id   AF-A0A7C7RDI0-F1
#
_cell.length_a   1.000
_cell.length_b   1.000
_cell.length_c   1.000
_cell.angle_alpha   90.00
_cell.angle_beta   90.00
_cell.angle_gamma   90.00
#
_symmetry.space_group_name_H-M   'P 1'
#
loop_
_entity.id
_entity.type
_entity.pdbx_description
1 polymer ?
#
loop_
_entity_poly.entity_id
_entity_poly.type
_entity_poly.pdbx_seq_one_letter_code
_entity_poly.pdbx_strand_id
1 'polypeptide(L)'
;IIDLVYNALWFSQLAYPDYDMFQSHDPCALAHALSRAISGGPIYLTDNFEKSDTELIKRLCLKDGRILRPEEPALPTRDCIFHDPYEEPFPLKAFTRVGEIGLVMAVNVNKDGIEEEVEVRPEDALLDPGKEYAIYQYFADKLEKARGDGAVRRRLGELDCELFIISPVEGGFALIGLVDKFIAPKGVVSLRRRTDGIVLRLEEEGSLLAYFEVEDVEVRVDRERCKRTEEIVGPNTYSLKEGRLLISAGGRDIEIVRI
;
A
#
# COMPACT_ATOMS: atom_id res chain seq x y z
N ILE A 1 15.52 9.98 -6.38
CA ILE A 1 14.13 9.90 -5.88
C ILE A 1 13.66 11.25 -5.34
N ILE A 2 14.46 11.94 -4.51
CA ILE A 2 14.16 13.27 -3.94
C ILE A 2 13.63 14.25 -4.99
N ASP A 3 14.43 14.57 -6.00
CA ASP A 3 14.05 15.54 -7.04
C ASP A 3 12.74 15.16 -7.74
N LEU A 4 12.52 13.87 -7.99
CA LEU A 4 11.32 13.38 -8.67
C LEU A 4 10.06 13.66 -7.83
N VAL A 5 10.13 13.42 -6.52
CA VAL A 5 9.05 13.71 -5.57
C VAL A 5 8.82 15.22 -5.47
N TYR A 6 9.86 16.03 -5.28
CA TYR A 6 9.69 17.48 -5.10
C TYR A 6 9.20 18.16 -6.37
N ASN A 7 9.72 17.76 -7.53
CA ASN A 7 9.30 18.27 -8.82
C ASN A 7 7.82 17.94 -9.12
N ALA A 8 7.27 16.88 -8.53
CA ALA A 8 5.86 16.53 -8.67
C ALA A 8 4.93 17.65 -8.18
N LEU A 9 5.33 18.50 -7.22
CA LEU A 9 4.55 19.68 -6.79
C LEU A 9 4.19 20.59 -7.97
N TRP A 10 5.13 20.77 -8.90
CA TRP A 10 4.92 21.59 -10.08
C TRP A 10 4.37 20.79 -11.26
N PHE A 11 5.01 19.67 -11.61
CA PHE A 11 4.64 18.92 -12.82
C PHE A 11 3.25 18.30 -12.77
N SER A 12 2.78 17.88 -11.58
CA SER A 12 1.44 17.28 -11.41
C SER A 12 0.29 18.19 -11.86
N GLN A 13 0.52 19.50 -11.94
CA GLN A 13 -0.46 20.47 -12.42
C GLN A 13 -0.65 20.42 -13.94
N LEU A 14 0.26 19.77 -14.67
CA LEU A 14 0.30 19.72 -16.13
C LEU A 14 0.27 18.30 -16.68
N ALA A 15 0.95 17.37 -16.02
CA ALA A 15 1.08 15.98 -16.45
C ALA A 15 1.38 15.06 -15.25
N TYR A 16 1.22 13.75 -15.44
CA TYR A 16 1.77 12.79 -14.49
C TYR A 16 3.30 12.83 -14.57
N PRO A 17 4.01 12.99 -13.43
CA PRO A 17 5.46 12.98 -13.40
C PRO A 17 6.03 11.65 -13.90
N ASP A 18 7.03 11.74 -14.77
CA ASP A 18 7.82 10.58 -15.19
C ASP A 18 9.06 10.45 -14.32
N TYR A 19 9.21 9.29 -13.68
CA TYR A 19 10.32 9.01 -12.74
C TYR A 19 11.51 8.33 -13.43
N ASP A 20 11.45 8.22 -14.76
CA ASP A 20 12.39 7.53 -15.63
C ASP A 20 12.50 6.02 -15.34
N MET A 21 13.19 5.32 -16.23
CA MET A 21 13.49 3.90 -16.09
C MET A 21 14.18 3.57 -14.77
N PHE A 22 14.07 2.32 -14.35
CA PHE A 22 14.95 1.75 -13.34
C PHE A 22 15.31 0.31 -13.68
N GLN A 23 16.28 -0.23 -12.94
CA GLN A 23 16.66 -1.63 -13.01
C GLN A 23 16.05 -2.34 -11.81
N SER A 24 15.28 -3.41 -12.03
CA SER A 24 14.65 -4.18 -10.96
C SER A 24 15.65 -4.96 -10.10
N HIS A 25 16.89 -5.07 -10.58
CA HIS A 25 17.99 -5.79 -9.94
C HIS A 25 19.05 -4.88 -9.32
N ASP A 26 18.81 -3.57 -9.31
CA ASP A 26 19.64 -2.61 -8.60
C ASP A 26 19.58 -2.85 -7.08
N PRO A 27 20.66 -2.64 -6.31
CA PRO A 27 20.62 -2.76 -4.85
C PRO A 27 19.52 -1.92 -4.17
N CYS A 28 19.13 -0.79 -4.77
CA CYS A 28 18.08 0.10 -4.29
C CYS A 28 16.75 -0.07 -5.05
N ALA A 29 16.60 -1.16 -5.82
CA ALA A 29 15.46 -1.36 -6.71
C ALA A 29 14.11 -1.29 -6.01
N LEU A 30 14.03 -1.71 -4.74
CA LEU A 30 12.78 -1.68 -3.98
C LEU A 30 12.22 -0.26 -3.81
N ALA A 31 13.05 0.69 -3.38
CA ALA A 31 12.66 2.09 -3.24
C ALA A 31 12.36 2.73 -4.62
N HIS A 32 13.12 2.36 -5.65
CA HIS A 32 12.86 2.80 -7.03
C HIS A 32 11.51 2.28 -7.56
N ALA A 33 11.20 1.02 -7.33
CA ALA A 33 9.94 0.40 -7.74
C ALA A 33 8.76 1.01 -6.99
N LEU A 34 8.86 1.14 -5.67
CA LEU A 34 7.81 1.71 -4.84
C LEU A 34 7.54 3.19 -5.21
N SER A 35 8.58 4.00 -5.37
CA SER A 35 8.41 5.41 -5.76
C SER A 35 7.71 5.57 -7.12
N ARG A 36 7.98 4.68 -8.08
CA ARG A 36 7.29 4.64 -9.38
C ARG A 36 5.87 4.11 -9.28
N ALA A 37 5.62 3.14 -8.40
CA ALA A 37 4.27 2.62 -8.15
C ALA A 37 3.35 3.73 -7.63
N ILE A 38 3.83 4.52 -6.66
CA ILE A 38 3.01 5.57 -6.05
C ILE A 38 2.93 6.84 -6.90
N SER A 39 3.87 7.09 -7.82
CA SER A 39 3.94 8.36 -8.56
C SER A 39 2.70 8.65 -9.40
N GLY A 40 1.92 7.62 -9.75
CA GLY A 40 0.82 7.69 -10.70
C GLY A 40 1.29 7.75 -12.17
N GLY A 41 2.59 7.92 -12.39
CA GLY A 41 3.22 8.04 -13.69
C GLY A 41 3.45 6.72 -14.42
N PRO A 42 4.18 6.77 -15.54
CA PRO A 42 4.62 5.58 -16.25
C PRO A 42 5.61 4.75 -15.40
N ILE A 43 5.61 3.44 -15.61
CA ILE A 43 6.55 2.49 -15.00
C ILE A 43 7.15 1.67 -16.12
N TYR A 44 8.46 1.75 -16.28
CA TYR A 44 9.19 1.04 -17.32
C TYR A 44 10.61 0.71 -16.85
N LEU A 45 11.14 -0.41 -17.35
CA LEU A 45 12.38 -1.03 -16.88
C LEU A 45 13.47 -0.91 -17.94
N THR A 46 14.72 -0.78 -17.51
CA THR A 46 15.91 -0.88 -18.38
C THR A 46 16.73 -2.14 -18.06
N ASP A 47 16.04 -3.20 -17.66
CA ASP A 47 16.67 -4.45 -17.25
C ASP A 47 17.33 -5.20 -18.40
N ASN A 48 18.41 -5.90 -18.06
CA ASN A 48 18.82 -7.06 -18.83
C ASN A 48 17.87 -8.22 -18.49
N PHE A 49 17.29 -8.86 -19.49
CA PHE A 49 16.27 -9.91 -19.31
C PHE A 49 16.69 -10.98 -18.29
N GLU A 50 17.94 -11.44 -18.36
CA GLU A 50 18.49 -12.49 -17.47
C GLU A 50 18.63 -12.07 -16.01
N LYS A 51 18.60 -10.77 -15.72
CA LYS A 51 18.79 -10.22 -14.37
C LYS A 51 17.50 -9.75 -13.71
N SER A 52 16.38 -9.76 -14.43
CA SER A 52 15.13 -9.15 -13.95
C SER A 52 14.65 -9.79 -12.65
N ASP A 53 14.39 -8.97 -11.63
CA ASP A 53 13.74 -9.43 -10.41
C ASP A 53 12.23 -9.57 -10.67
N THR A 54 11.83 -10.79 -11.04
CA THR A 54 10.43 -11.06 -11.37
C THR A 54 9.49 -10.89 -10.17
N GLU A 55 9.96 -11.08 -8.94
CA GLU A 55 9.12 -10.96 -7.76
C GLU A 55 8.82 -9.49 -7.46
N LEU A 56 9.82 -8.60 -7.59
CA LEU A 56 9.60 -7.16 -7.50
C LEU A 56 8.69 -6.66 -8.62
N ILE A 57 8.90 -7.12 -9.86
CA ILE A 57 8.09 -6.70 -11.01
C ILE A 57 6.62 -7.10 -10.84
N LYS A 58 6.34 -8.30 -10.34
CA LYS A 58 4.97 -8.77 -10.08
C LYS A 58 4.21 -7.93 -9.04
N ARG A 59 4.90 -7.14 -8.21
CA ARG A 59 4.26 -6.20 -7.27
C ARG A 59 3.78 -4.91 -7.95
N LEU A 60 4.29 -4.61 -9.15
CA LEU A 60 3.96 -3.39 -9.93
C LEU A 60 2.80 -3.59 -10.90
N CYS A 61 2.53 -4.83 -11.31
CA CYS A 61 1.54 -5.14 -12.33
C CYS A 61 0.64 -6.32 -11.95
N LEU A 62 -0.54 -6.37 -12.58
CA LEU A 62 -1.38 -7.56 -12.62
C LEU A 62 -0.75 -8.63 -13.55
N LYS A 63 -1.23 -9.87 -13.46
CA LYS A 63 -0.78 -11.00 -14.29
C LYS A 63 -0.95 -10.75 -15.79
N ASP A 64 -1.91 -9.92 -16.18
CA ASP A 64 -2.14 -9.49 -17.56
C ASP A 64 -1.26 -8.31 -18.00
N GLY A 65 -0.36 -7.83 -17.13
CA GLY A 65 0.57 -6.74 -17.40
C GLY A 65 0.01 -5.34 -17.16
N ARG A 66 -1.27 -5.19 -16.81
CA ARG A 66 -1.83 -3.87 -16.45
C ARG A 66 -1.16 -3.35 -15.18
N ILE A 67 -0.81 -2.06 -15.18
CA ILE A 67 -0.26 -1.37 -14.02
C ILE A 67 -1.41 -0.84 -13.15
N LEU A 68 -1.33 -1.09 -11.85
CA LEU A 68 -2.24 -0.51 -10.87
C LEU A 68 -1.79 0.90 -10.54
N ARG A 69 -2.46 1.91 -11.11
CA ARG A 69 -2.10 3.32 -10.89
C ARG A 69 -3.03 3.99 -9.87
N PRO A 70 -2.50 4.79 -8.93
CA PRO A 70 -3.32 5.69 -8.12
C PRO A 70 -4.03 6.74 -8.98
N GLU A 71 -5.03 7.40 -8.41
CA GLU A 71 -5.88 8.35 -9.15
C GLU A 71 -5.19 9.70 -9.38
N GLU A 72 -4.32 10.09 -8.45
CA GLU A 72 -3.62 11.36 -8.45
C GLU A 72 -2.11 11.13 -8.43
N PRO A 73 -1.30 12.02 -9.05
CA PRO A 73 0.14 11.98 -8.87
C PRO A 73 0.54 12.04 -7.40
N ALA A 74 1.59 11.32 -7.01
CA ALA A 74 2.12 11.47 -5.67
C ALA A 74 2.79 12.83 -5.48
N LEU A 75 2.57 13.43 -4.32
CA LEU A 75 3.16 14.70 -3.89
C LEU A 75 3.97 14.48 -2.61
N PRO A 76 4.99 15.30 -2.31
CA PRO A 76 5.63 15.28 -1.01
C PRO A 76 4.59 15.55 0.08
N THR A 77 4.70 14.87 1.21
CA THR A 77 3.86 15.19 2.38
C THR A 77 4.19 16.60 2.86
N ARG A 78 3.23 17.27 3.51
CA ARG A 78 3.36 18.68 3.88
C ARG A 78 4.57 18.96 4.78
N ASP A 79 4.86 18.02 5.66
CA ASP A 79 5.98 18.10 6.59
C ASP A 79 7.34 17.89 5.90
N CYS A 80 7.41 17.26 4.72
CA CYS A 80 8.66 17.16 3.96
C CYS A 80 9.04 18.45 3.22
N ILE A 81 8.06 19.26 2.76
CA ILE A 81 8.27 20.29 1.71
C ILE A 81 9.47 21.23 1.94
N PHE A 82 9.80 21.53 3.19
CA PHE A 82 10.85 22.48 3.57
C PHE A 82 12.10 21.83 4.18
N HIS A 83 12.24 20.51 4.09
CA HIS A 83 13.43 19.78 4.54
C HIS A 83 14.25 19.29 3.36
N ASP A 84 15.57 19.23 3.52
CA ASP A 84 16.43 18.49 2.60
C ASP A 84 16.69 17.07 3.16
N PRO A 85 15.98 16.03 2.69
CA PRO A 85 16.11 14.67 3.23
C PRO A 85 17.47 14.02 2.91
N TYR A 86 18.30 14.63 2.05
CA TYR A 86 19.67 14.16 1.80
C TYR A 86 20.64 14.65 2.87
N GLU A 87 20.42 15.85 3.39
CA GLU A 87 21.31 16.55 4.33
C GLU A 87 20.82 16.47 5.78
N GLU A 88 19.51 16.39 5.99
CA GLU A 88 18.85 16.38 7.30
C GLU A 88 18.37 14.96 7.67
N PRO A 89 18.29 14.61 8.98
CA PRO A 89 17.70 13.37 9.47
C PRO A 89 16.16 13.41 9.37
N PHE A 90 15.64 13.57 8.14
CA PHE A 90 14.22 13.67 7.86
C PHE A 90 13.88 12.76 6.65
N PRO A 91 13.19 11.63 6.87
CA PRO A 91 12.84 10.72 5.77
C PRO A 91 12.03 11.40 4.67
N LEU A 92 12.35 11.08 3.42
CA LEU A 92 11.57 11.52 2.28
C LEU A 92 10.21 10.80 2.29
N LYS A 93 9.12 11.56 2.46
CA LYS A 93 7.75 11.06 2.34
C LYS A 93 7.02 11.62 1.14
N ALA A 94 6.26 10.76 0.47
CA ALA A 94 5.37 11.14 -0.61
C ALA A 94 4.04 10.41 -0.47
N PHE A 95 2.94 11.08 -0.80
CA PHE A 95 1.60 10.53 -0.65
C PHE A 95 0.78 10.63 -1.93
N THR A 96 -0.16 9.71 -2.07
CA THR A 96 -1.25 9.75 -3.07
C THR A 96 -2.49 9.06 -2.48
N ARG A 97 -3.58 8.96 -3.25
CA ARG A 97 -4.84 8.37 -2.81
C ARG A 97 -5.46 7.43 -3.85
N VAL A 98 -6.25 6.50 -3.35
CA VAL A 98 -7.17 5.65 -4.11
C VAL A 98 -8.54 5.79 -3.45
N GLY A 99 -9.42 6.63 -4.03
CA GLY A 99 -10.64 7.05 -3.34
C GLY A 99 -10.33 7.70 -1.98
N GLU A 100 -10.91 7.15 -0.91
CA GLU A 100 -10.67 7.63 0.47
C GLU A 100 -9.49 6.93 1.17
N ILE A 101 -8.75 6.06 0.48
CA ILE A 101 -7.58 5.36 1.03
C ILE A 101 -6.32 6.14 0.69
N GLY A 102 -5.57 6.53 1.72
CA GLY A 102 -4.27 7.18 1.59
C GLY A 102 -3.14 6.17 1.40
N LEU A 103 -2.18 6.51 0.55
CA LEU A 103 -0.93 5.79 0.38
C LEU A 103 0.21 6.76 0.70
N VAL A 104 1.08 6.41 1.64
CA VAL A 104 2.27 7.20 1.99
C VAL A 104 3.50 6.32 1.84
N MET A 105 4.40 6.67 0.93
CA MET A 105 5.74 6.10 0.88
C MET A 105 6.65 6.90 1.79
N ALA A 106 7.56 6.22 2.50
CA ALA A 106 8.70 6.81 3.16
C ALA A 106 10.00 6.13 2.70
N VAL A 107 11.07 6.89 2.47
CA VAL A 107 12.39 6.39 2.08
C VAL A 107 13.45 7.15 2.85
N ASN A 108 14.39 6.43 3.47
CA ASN A 108 15.59 7.03 4.04
C ASN A 108 16.62 7.24 2.92
N VAL A 109 16.91 8.50 2.63
CA VAL A 109 17.83 8.93 1.56
C VAL A 109 18.96 9.80 2.10
N ASN A 110 19.16 9.77 3.43
CA ASN A 110 20.17 10.58 4.07
C ASN A 110 21.58 10.14 3.64
N LYS A 111 22.43 11.11 3.29
CA LYS A 111 23.77 10.86 2.72
C LYS A 111 24.75 10.17 3.67
N ASP A 112 24.53 10.31 4.97
CA ASP A 112 25.41 9.77 6.01
C ASP A 112 24.93 8.39 6.50
N GLY A 113 23.87 7.85 5.90
CA GLY A 113 23.35 6.51 6.20
C GLY A 113 22.82 6.36 7.63
N ILE A 114 22.43 7.48 8.27
CA ILE A 114 21.88 7.46 9.62
C ILE A 114 20.52 6.77 9.64
N GLU A 115 20.25 5.99 10.69
CA GLU A 115 18.91 5.41 10.89
C GLU A 115 17.92 6.53 11.23
N GLU A 116 16.77 6.52 10.57
CA GLU A 116 15.73 7.52 10.75
C GLU A 116 14.44 6.87 11.26
N GLU A 117 13.72 7.57 12.15
CA GLU A 117 12.37 7.18 12.55
C GLU A 117 11.35 7.98 11.73
N VAL A 118 10.58 7.27 10.90
CA VAL A 118 9.45 7.81 10.17
C VAL A 118 8.22 7.79 11.06
N GLU A 119 7.53 8.91 11.14
CA GLU A 119 6.17 9.01 11.68
C GLU A 119 5.18 9.28 10.55
N VAL A 120 4.09 8.51 10.49
CA VAL A 120 3.01 8.68 9.50
C VAL A 120 1.65 8.83 10.19
N ARG A 121 0.90 9.85 9.75
CA ARG A 121 -0.46 10.16 10.22
C ARG A 121 -1.46 10.17 9.06
N PRO A 122 -2.78 10.02 9.30
CA PRO A 122 -3.78 10.17 8.25
C PRO A 122 -3.70 11.52 7.49
N GLU A 123 -3.32 12.59 8.18
CA GLU A 123 -3.15 13.94 7.59
C GLU A 123 -2.03 14.01 6.55
N ASP A 124 -1.02 13.12 6.61
CA ASP A 124 0.05 13.04 5.61
C ASP A 124 -0.50 12.67 4.23
N ALA A 125 -1.63 11.95 4.19
CA ALA A 125 -2.38 11.64 2.97
C ALA A 125 -3.60 12.54 2.75
N LEU A 126 -3.66 13.70 3.44
CA LEU A 126 -4.77 14.65 3.41
C LEU A 126 -6.14 14.04 3.79
N LEU A 127 -6.13 13.04 4.66
CA LEU A 127 -7.35 12.42 5.18
C LEU A 127 -7.87 13.18 6.41
N ASP A 128 -9.17 13.03 6.70
CA ASP A 128 -9.85 13.71 7.80
C ASP A 128 -9.40 13.16 9.17
N PRO A 129 -8.68 13.95 10.00
CA PRO A 129 -8.23 13.48 11.31
C PRO A 129 -9.39 13.17 12.27
N GLY A 130 -10.62 13.58 11.98
CA GLY A 130 -11.80 13.24 12.79
C GLY A 130 -12.29 11.79 12.65
N LYS A 131 -11.77 11.02 11.68
CA LYS A 131 -12.17 9.62 11.43
C LYS A 131 -11.24 8.62 12.11
N GLU A 132 -11.67 7.36 12.15
CA GLU A 132 -10.84 6.22 12.54
C GLU A 132 -10.21 5.57 11.30
N TYR A 133 -8.97 5.11 11.43
CA TYR A 133 -8.22 4.52 10.33
C TYR A 133 -7.57 3.20 10.74
N ALA A 134 -7.48 2.27 9.79
CA ALA A 134 -6.55 1.15 9.84
C ALA A 134 -5.33 1.52 8.99
N ILE A 135 -4.15 1.50 9.60
CA ILE A 135 -2.88 1.81 8.94
C ILE A 135 -2.08 0.52 8.82
N TYR A 136 -1.80 0.13 7.58
CA TYR A 136 -0.97 -1.03 7.26
C TYR A 136 0.43 -0.57 6.85
N GLN A 137 1.44 -1.02 7.59
CA GLN A 137 2.86 -0.92 7.21
C GLN A 137 3.19 -2.13 6.33
N TYR A 138 3.34 -1.90 5.04
CA TYR A 138 3.33 -2.92 3.99
C TYR A 138 4.50 -3.89 4.08
N PHE A 139 5.74 -3.39 4.23
CA PHE A 139 6.92 -4.26 4.33
C PHE A 139 7.12 -4.81 5.74
N ALA A 140 6.77 -4.05 6.78
CA ALA A 140 6.77 -4.54 8.15
C ALA A 140 5.66 -5.57 8.45
N ASP A 141 4.72 -5.76 7.51
CA ASP A 141 3.52 -6.58 7.62
C ASP A 141 2.69 -6.33 8.91
N LYS A 142 2.57 -5.05 9.29
CA LYS A 142 1.95 -4.65 10.57
C LYS A 142 0.69 -3.83 10.32
N LEU A 143 -0.43 -4.23 10.91
CA LEU A 143 -1.71 -3.52 10.82
C LEU A 143 -2.06 -2.92 12.19
N GLU A 144 -2.31 -1.62 12.23
CA GLU A 144 -2.60 -0.89 13.46
C GLU A 144 -3.84 0.00 13.28
N LYS A 145 -4.66 0.12 14.33
CA LYS A 145 -5.77 1.09 14.34
C LYS A 145 -5.27 2.43 14.88
N ALA A 146 -5.50 3.50 14.14
CA ALA A 146 -5.24 4.87 14.55
C ALA A 146 -6.57 5.64 14.70
N ARG A 147 -6.68 6.45 15.76
CA ARG A 147 -7.81 7.35 16.00
C ARG A 147 -7.28 8.78 16.03
N GLY A 148 -8.02 9.73 15.46
CA GLY A 148 -7.67 11.13 15.63
C GLY A 148 -6.34 11.48 14.96
N ASP A 149 -5.47 12.11 15.75
CA ASP A 149 -4.09 12.46 15.43
C ASP A 149 -3.09 11.30 15.65
N GLY A 150 -3.57 10.08 15.87
CA GLY A 150 -2.75 8.90 16.08
C GLY A 150 -1.78 8.66 14.91
N ALA A 151 -0.51 8.40 15.24
CA ALA A 151 0.54 8.13 14.29
C ALA A 151 1.10 6.71 14.44
N VAL A 152 1.55 6.13 13.33
CA VAL A 152 2.39 4.93 13.34
C VAL A 152 3.84 5.32 13.10
N ARG A 153 4.76 4.55 13.67
CA ARG A 153 6.20 4.79 13.55
C ARG A 153 6.93 3.59 12.99
N ARG A 154 7.98 3.86 12.21
CA ARG A 154 8.87 2.85 11.64
C ARG A 154 10.31 3.38 11.61
N ARG A 155 11.26 2.55 12.00
CA ARG A 155 12.69 2.82 11.77
C ARG A 155 13.12 2.33 10.39
N LEU A 156 13.85 3.16 9.67
CA LEU A 156 14.42 2.88 8.36
C LEU A 156 15.94 3.03 8.43
N GLY A 157 16.67 1.98 8.06
CA GLY A 157 18.10 2.07 7.84
C GLY A 157 18.43 2.82 6.54
N GLU A 158 19.72 2.94 6.23
CA GLU A 158 20.20 3.53 4.99
C GLU A 158 19.51 2.89 3.77
N LEU A 159 18.87 3.72 2.94
CA LEU A 159 18.19 3.32 1.69
C LEU A 159 16.99 2.35 1.87
N ASP A 160 16.56 2.11 3.12
CA ASP A 160 15.30 1.41 3.39
C ASP A 160 14.09 2.27 3.02
N CYS A 161 12.97 1.58 2.74
CA CYS A 161 11.69 2.22 2.48
C CYS A 161 10.53 1.50 3.16
N GLU A 162 9.43 2.22 3.38
CA GLU A 162 8.15 1.69 3.86
C GLU A 162 6.99 2.26 3.04
N LEU A 163 5.94 1.47 2.86
CA LEU A 163 4.66 1.91 2.33
C LEU A 163 3.58 1.79 3.41
N PHE A 164 2.91 2.89 3.68
CA PHE A 164 1.79 2.96 4.59
C PHE A 164 0.48 3.05 3.79
N ILE A 165 -0.44 2.14 4.05
CA ILE A 165 -1.80 2.15 3.47
C ILE A 165 -2.77 2.54 4.58
N ILE A 166 -3.39 3.71 4.45
CA ILE A 166 -4.23 4.35 5.46
C ILE A 166 -5.69 4.29 5.00
N SER A 167 -6.47 3.39 5.58
CA SER A 167 -7.84 3.11 5.14
C SER A 167 -8.86 3.47 6.20
N PRO A 168 -9.92 4.23 5.87
CA PRO A 168 -10.94 4.64 6.84
C PRO A 168 -11.71 3.43 7.36
N VAL A 169 -11.91 3.38 8.68
CA VAL A 169 -12.73 2.35 9.35
C VAL A 169 -14.18 2.79 9.33
N GLU A 170 -15.00 2.08 8.56
CA GLU A 170 -16.43 2.34 8.43
C GLU A 170 -17.23 1.11 8.83
N GLY A 171 -18.09 1.23 9.84
CA GLY A 171 -18.88 0.12 10.35
C GLY A 171 -18.03 -1.07 10.84
N GLY A 172 -16.84 -0.78 11.38
CA GLY A 172 -15.86 -1.76 11.84
C GLY A 172 -15.01 -2.39 10.73
N PHE A 173 -15.09 -1.91 9.49
CA PHE A 173 -14.33 -2.48 8.36
C PHE A 173 -13.48 -1.43 7.64
N ALA A 174 -12.23 -1.75 7.34
CA ALA A 174 -11.35 -0.96 6.48
C ALA A 174 -10.64 -1.85 5.46
N LEU A 175 -10.66 -1.46 4.19
CA LEU A 175 -10.03 -2.21 3.11
C LEU A 175 -8.55 -1.83 2.98
N ILE A 176 -7.64 -2.80 3.02
CA ILE A 176 -6.24 -2.57 2.63
C ILE A 176 -6.03 -2.94 1.16
N GLY A 177 -6.59 -4.08 0.72
CA GLY A 177 -6.60 -4.49 -0.69
C GLY A 177 -5.73 -5.71 -0.98
N LEU A 178 -5.36 -5.89 -2.25
CA LEU A 178 -4.56 -7.02 -2.74
C LEU A 178 -3.08 -6.78 -2.43
N VAL A 179 -2.60 -7.25 -1.28
CA VAL A 179 -1.28 -6.89 -0.74
C VAL A 179 -0.11 -7.56 -1.48
N ASP A 180 -0.37 -8.41 -2.46
CA ASP A 180 0.66 -8.85 -3.41
C ASP A 180 1.15 -7.70 -4.32
N LYS A 181 0.43 -6.57 -4.33
CA LYS A 181 0.72 -5.39 -5.15
C LYS A 181 1.00 -4.17 -4.27
N PHE A 182 1.85 -3.25 -4.75
CA PHE A 182 2.10 -2.00 -4.02
C PHE A 182 0.86 -1.13 -3.90
N ILE A 183 0.12 -0.94 -5.00
CA ILE A 183 -1.13 -0.17 -5.00
C ILE A 183 -2.29 -1.11 -4.67
N ALA A 184 -2.19 -1.77 -3.50
CA ALA A 184 -3.08 -2.83 -3.05
C ALA A 184 -4.58 -2.49 -3.15
N PRO A 185 -5.05 -1.26 -2.81
CA PRO A 185 -6.46 -0.90 -2.95
C PRO A 185 -6.99 -0.99 -4.39
N LYS A 186 -6.14 -0.73 -5.40
CA LYS A 186 -6.51 -0.84 -6.82
C LYS A 186 -6.62 -2.29 -7.30
N GLY A 187 -6.19 -3.27 -6.51
CA GLY A 187 -6.46 -4.68 -6.74
C GLY A 187 -7.92 -5.07 -6.49
N VAL A 188 -8.78 -4.15 -6.02
CA VAL A 188 -10.20 -4.38 -5.77
C VAL A 188 -11.04 -3.60 -6.78
N VAL A 189 -11.80 -4.33 -7.60
CA VAL A 189 -12.67 -3.79 -8.66
C VAL A 189 -13.92 -3.15 -8.07
N SER A 190 -14.51 -3.78 -7.05
CA SER A 190 -15.72 -3.27 -6.41
C SER A 190 -15.83 -3.79 -4.98
N LEU A 191 -16.42 -2.98 -4.10
CA LEU A 191 -16.76 -3.34 -2.74
C LEU A 191 -18.19 -2.89 -2.44
N ARG A 192 -18.98 -3.78 -1.85
CA ARG A 192 -20.36 -3.53 -1.43
C ARG A 192 -20.54 -4.00 0.01
N ARG A 193 -21.04 -3.10 0.84
CA ARG A 193 -21.40 -3.42 2.24
C ARG A 193 -22.83 -3.95 2.27
N ARG A 194 -23.04 -5.05 2.96
CA ARG A 194 -24.35 -5.64 3.28
C ARG A 194 -24.62 -5.50 4.78
N THR A 195 -25.85 -5.76 5.18
CA THR A 195 -26.23 -5.77 6.60
C THR A 195 -25.50 -6.84 7.40
N ASP A 196 -25.19 -7.97 6.77
CA ASP A 196 -24.57 -9.16 7.35
C ASP A 196 -23.10 -9.33 6.97
N GLY A 197 -22.51 -8.43 6.17
CA GLY A 197 -21.18 -8.70 5.64
C GLY A 197 -20.66 -7.73 4.58
N ILE A 198 -19.61 -8.16 3.89
CA ILE A 198 -18.94 -7.45 2.79
C ILE A 198 -18.90 -8.37 1.57
N VAL A 199 -19.19 -7.82 0.40
CA VAL A 199 -18.95 -8.50 -0.87
C VAL A 199 -18.04 -7.64 -1.72
N LEU A 200 -16.98 -8.22 -2.24
CA LEU A 200 -16.03 -7.52 -3.09
C LEU A 200 -15.57 -8.40 -4.24
N ARG A 201 -14.98 -7.76 -5.25
CA ARG A 201 -14.40 -8.42 -6.42
C ARG A 201 -12.97 -7.95 -6.62
N LEU A 202 -12.05 -8.89 -6.79
CA LEU A 202 -10.63 -8.62 -7.06
C LEU A 202 -10.34 -8.48 -8.56
N GLU A 203 -9.25 -7.78 -8.89
CA GLU A 203 -8.67 -7.76 -10.23
C GLU A 203 -8.11 -9.13 -10.62
N GLU A 204 -7.51 -9.83 -9.67
CA GLU A 204 -6.96 -11.19 -9.82
C GLU A 204 -6.92 -11.93 -8.47
N GLU A 205 -6.69 -13.23 -8.50
CA GLU A 205 -6.43 -14.05 -7.32
C GLU A 205 -5.16 -13.61 -6.58
N GLY A 206 -5.16 -13.76 -5.25
CA GLY A 206 -4.04 -13.37 -4.39
C GLY A 206 -4.45 -13.16 -2.93
N SER A 207 -3.66 -12.37 -2.23
CA SER A 207 -3.74 -12.10 -0.79
C SER A 207 -4.52 -10.81 -0.55
N LEU A 208 -5.79 -10.93 -0.16
CA LEU A 208 -6.61 -9.79 0.26
C LEU A 208 -6.40 -9.54 1.76
N LEU A 209 -6.02 -8.31 2.11
CA LEU A 209 -5.97 -7.84 3.49
C LEU A 209 -7.07 -6.81 3.77
N ALA A 210 -7.69 -6.93 4.94
CA ALA A 210 -8.60 -5.95 5.50
C ALA A 210 -8.49 -5.88 7.02
N TYR A 211 -8.92 -4.75 7.58
CA TYR A 211 -9.26 -4.67 8.99
C TYR A 211 -10.76 -4.95 9.17
N PHE A 212 -11.12 -5.80 10.12
CA PHE A 212 -12.50 -6.11 10.46
C PHE A 212 -12.68 -6.31 11.97
N GLU A 213 -13.37 -5.38 12.62
CA GLU A 213 -13.69 -5.38 14.05
C GLU A 213 -14.88 -6.30 14.35
N VAL A 214 -14.63 -7.61 14.28
CA VAL A 214 -15.59 -8.70 14.55
C VAL A 214 -14.88 -9.87 15.22
N GLU A 215 -15.63 -10.67 15.98
CA GLU A 215 -15.08 -11.87 16.64
C GLU A 215 -14.81 -13.00 15.65
N ASP A 216 -15.75 -13.23 14.73
CA ASP A 216 -15.63 -14.25 13.70
C ASP A 216 -16.35 -13.87 12.41
N VAL A 217 -15.93 -14.54 11.33
CA VAL A 217 -16.50 -14.38 9.98
C VAL A 217 -16.54 -15.70 9.26
N GLU A 218 -17.49 -15.87 8.35
CA GLU A 218 -17.42 -16.88 7.28
C GLU A 218 -16.91 -16.19 6.01
N VAL A 219 -15.84 -16.72 5.42
CA VAL A 219 -15.32 -16.23 4.14
C VAL A 219 -15.67 -17.24 3.05
N ARG A 220 -16.12 -16.75 1.90
CA ARG A 220 -16.27 -17.52 0.67
C ARG A 220 -15.53 -16.85 -0.47
N VAL A 221 -14.90 -17.67 -1.30
CA VAL A 221 -14.26 -17.26 -2.56
C VAL A 221 -14.91 -18.03 -3.69
N ASP A 222 -15.41 -17.34 -4.70
CA ASP A 222 -16.17 -17.90 -5.83
C ASP A 222 -17.30 -18.86 -5.38
N ARG A 223 -17.98 -18.50 -4.27
CA ARG A 223 -19.05 -19.25 -3.58
C ARG A 223 -18.60 -20.49 -2.80
N GLU A 224 -17.31 -20.82 -2.81
CA GLU A 224 -16.75 -21.90 -2.01
C GLU A 224 -16.33 -21.39 -0.64
N ARG A 225 -16.65 -22.12 0.43
CA ARG A 225 -16.24 -21.75 1.79
C ARG A 225 -14.73 -21.87 1.95
N CYS A 226 -14.12 -20.81 2.46
CA CYS A 226 -12.71 -20.83 2.82
C CYS A 226 -12.49 -21.50 4.18
N LYS A 227 -11.31 -22.11 4.35
CA LYS A 227 -10.91 -22.71 5.62
C LYS A 227 -10.22 -21.66 6.51
N ARG A 228 -10.71 -21.49 7.75
CA ARG A 228 -10.02 -20.68 8.77
C ARG A 228 -8.76 -21.40 9.24
N THR A 229 -7.63 -20.70 9.24
CA THR A 229 -6.33 -21.20 9.71
C THR A 229 -5.59 -20.13 10.51
N GLU A 230 -4.64 -20.53 11.36
CA GLU A 230 -3.79 -19.57 12.09
C GLU A 230 -2.81 -18.88 11.13
N GLU A 231 -2.23 -19.65 10.22
CA GLU A 231 -1.37 -19.19 9.14
C GLU A 231 -1.98 -19.56 7.78
N ILE A 232 -1.68 -18.79 6.75
CA ILE A 232 -2.16 -19.07 5.38
C ILE A 232 -1.43 -20.30 4.84
N VAL A 233 -2.16 -21.37 4.57
CA VAL A 233 -1.59 -22.68 4.14
C VAL A 233 -1.87 -23.01 2.67
N GLY A 234 -2.57 -22.13 1.95
CA GLY A 234 -2.92 -22.34 0.55
C GLY A 234 -4.11 -21.49 0.10
N PRO A 235 -4.53 -21.64 -1.17
CA PRO A 235 -5.67 -20.91 -1.70
C PRO A 235 -6.96 -21.26 -0.94
N ASN A 236 -7.88 -20.30 -0.90
CA ASN A 236 -9.16 -20.35 -0.21
C ASN A 236 -9.01 -20.65 1.29
N THR A 237 -8.01 -20.03 1.91
CA THR A 237 -7.82 -20.02 3.38
C THR A 237 -7.82 -18.58 3.89
N TYR A 238 -8.18 -18.40 5.17
CA TYR A 238 -8.12 -17.08 5.79
C TYR A 238 -7.72 -17.17 7.25
N SER A 239 -7.11 -16.11 7.75
CA SER A 239 -6.86 -15.89 9.17
C SER A 239 -7.52 -14.60 9.62
N LEU A 240 -8.02 -14.60 10.86
CA LEU A 240 -8.57 -13.42 11.54
C LEU A 240 -7.98 -13.37 12.95
N LYS A 241 -7.14 -12.37 13.21
CA LYS A 241 -6.51 -12.15 14.51
C LYS A 241 -6.44 -10.65 14.80
N GLU A 242 -6.96 -10.23 15.95
CA GLU A 242 -6.89 -8.82 16.41
C GLU A 242 -7.42 -7.83 15.34
N GLY A 243 -8.48 -8.23 14.63
CA GLY A 243 -9.09 -7.46 13.55
C GLY A 243 -8.34 -7.51 12.21
N ARG A 244 -7.16 -8.13 12.13
CA ARG A 244 -6.46 -8.37 10.86
C ARG A 244 -7.06 -9.58 10.16
N LEU A 245 -7.81 -9.33 9.08
CA LEU A 245 -8.39 -10.35 8.20
C LEU A 245 -7.52 -10.50 6.95
N LEU A 246 -6.79 -11.61 6.86
CA LEU A 246 -6.00 -11.97 5.68
C LEU A 246 -6.65 -13.16 4.98
N ILE A 247 -6.97 -13.00 3.70
CA ILE A 247 -7.63 -14.02 2.87
C ILE A 247 -6.70 -14.36 1.71
N SER A 248 -6.28 -15.61 1.60
CA SER A 248 -5.67 -16.14 0.38
C SER A 248 -6.79 -16.59 -0.55
N ALA A 249 -7.12 -15.75 -1.52
CA ALA A 249 -8.20 -16.00 -2.47
C ALA A 249 -7.66 -16.69 -3.72
N GLY A 250 -8.13 -17.91 -4.01
CA GLY A 250 -7.87 -18.62 -5.26
C GLY A 250 -8.81 -18.23 -6.40
N GLY A 251 -9.66 -17.22 -6.17
CA GLY A 251 -10.71 -16.74 -7.06
C GLY A 251 -10.91 -15.23 -6.87
N ARG A 252 -11.88 -14.66 -7.59
CA ARG A 252 -12.02 -13.19 -7.68
C ARG A 252 -13.21 -12.64 -6.92
N ASP A 253 -14.26 -13.41 -6.72
CA ASP A 253 -15.47 -12.97 -6.02
C ASP A 253 -15.39 -13.38 -4.55
N ILE A 254 -15.38 -12.41 -3.64
CA ILE A 254 -15.20 -12.64 -2.20
C ILE A 254 -16.46 -12.20 -1.45
N GLU A 255 -16.97 -13.07 -0.59
CA GLU A 255 -18.06 -12.81 0.35
C GLU A 255 -17.56 -13.05 1.77
N ILE A 256 -17.69 -12.05 2.63
CA ILE A 256 -17.31 -12.11 4.05
C ILE A 256 -18.59 -11.87 4.85
N VAL A 257 -19.07 -12.87 5.57
CA VAL A 257 -20.30 -12.81 6.37
C VAL A 257 -19.94 -12.78 7.85
N ARG A 258 -20.54 -11.87 8.61
CA ARG A 258 -20.39 -11.80 10.07
C ARG A 258 -21.13 -12.99 10.71
N ILE A 259 -20.52 -13.61 11.71
CA ILE A 259 -21.13 -14.69 12.50
C ILE A 259 -21.43 -14.18 13.91
#